data_AF-A0A1V8XBK8-F1
#
_entry.id   AF-A0A1V8XBK8-F1
#
_cell.length_a   1.000
_cell.length_b   1.000
_cell.length_c   1.000
_cell.angle_alpha   90.00
_cell.angle_beta   90.00
_cell.angle_gamma   90.00
#
_symmetry.space_group_name_H-M   'P 1'
#
loop_
_entity.id
_entity.type
_entity.pdbx_description
1 polymer ?
#
loop_
_entity_poly.entity_id
_entity_poly.type
_entity_poly.pdbx_seq_one_letter_code
_entity_poly.pdbx_strand_id
1 'polypeptide(L)'
;MEIEKTNRMNALFEFYSTLLTEKQMNYMELYYADDFSLGEIAEEYEVSRQAVYDNIKRTSKILEDYEKKLHLFSNYIVREQLLEKMKTYVKETYPKDEVLLDYVKQIQEIEE
;
A
#
# COMPACT_ATOMS: atom_id res chain seq x y z
N MET A 1 -6.78 -10.68 -11.20
CA MET A 1 -7.97 -9.91 -11.64
C MET A 1 -8.90 -9.45 -10.51
N GLU A 2 -9.22 -10.24 -9.47
CA GLU A 2 -9.83 -9.73 -8.21
C GLU A 2 -8.77 -9.56 -7.10
N ILE A 3 -7.94 -10.58 -6.88
CA ILE A 3 -6.85 -10.57 -5.87
C ILE A 3 -5.86 -9.41 -6.09
N GLU A 4 -5.47 -9.14 -7.35
CA GLU A 4 -4.56 -8.03 -7.68
C GLU A 4 -5.17 -6.65 -7.37
N LYS A 5 -6.50 -6.51 -7.48
CA LYS A 5 -7.19 -5.26 -7.12
C LYS A 5 -7.24 -5.08 -5.62
N THR A 6 -7.48 -6.16 -4.87
CA THR A 6 -7.44 -6.16 -3.40
C THR A 6 -6.04 -5.81 -2.91
N ASN A 7 -5.00 -6.48 -3.42
CA ASN A 7 -3.61 -6.20 -3.01
C ASN A 7 -3.19 -4.77 -3.34
N ARG A 8 -3.58 -4.25 -4.51
CA ARG A 8 -3.33 -2.85 -4.86
C ARG A 8 -4.04 -1.92 -3.87
N MET A 9 -5.31 -2.17 -3.56
CA MET A 9 -6.05 -1.31 -2.63
C MET A 9 -5.45 -1.33 -1.23
N ASN A 10 -4.97 -2.48 -0.75
CA ASN A 10 -4.26 -2.59 0.52
C ASN A 10 -3.01 -1.71 0.53
N ALA A 11 -2.18 -1.81 -0.51
CA ALA A 11 -1.00 -0.97 -0.63
C ALA A 11 -1.38 0.53 -0.67
N LEU A 12 -2.37 0.92 -1.48
CA LEU A 12 -2.82 2.32 -1.51
C LEU A 12 -3.34 2.79 -0.15
N PHE A 13 -4.02 1.92 0.60
CA PHE A 13 -4.47 2.25 1.95
C PHE A 13 -3.29 2.46 2.90
N GLU A 14 -2.25 1.62 2.87
CA GLU A 14 -1.04 1.81 3.66
C GLU A 14 -0.36 3.16 3.37
N PHE A 15 -0.26 3.54 2.09
CA PHE A 15 0.38 4.81 1.69
C PHE A 15 -0.45 6.07 2.01
N TYR A 16 -1.78 5.96 2.03
CA TYR A 16 -2.66 7.15 2.03
C TYR A 16 -3.72 7.16 3.14
N SER A 17 -3.74 6.18 4.04
CA SER A 17 -4.70 6.07 5.16
C SER A 17 -4.78 7.36 5.99
N THR A 18 -3.63 7.97 6.27
CA THR A 18 -3.51 9.21 7.07
C THR A 18 -4.16 10.45 6.41
N LEU A 19 -4.46 10.39 5.11
CA LEU A 19 -5.16 11.46 4.39
C LEU A 19 -6.68 11.30 4.40
N LEU A 20 -7.17 10.15 4.86
CA LEU A 20 -8.60 9.86 4.95
C LEU A 20 -9.21 10.48 6.21
N THR A 21 -10.52 10.70 6.17
CA THR A 21 -11.27 10.98 7.41
C THR A 21 -11.37 9.73 8.26
N GLU A 22 -11.52 9.87 9.59
CA GLU A 22 -11.63 8.75 10.53
C GLU A 22 -12.68 7.71 10.08
N LYS A 23 -13.87 8.16 9.66
CA LYS A 23 -14.93 7.24 9.20
C LYS A 23 -14.54 6.46 7.94
N GLN A 24 -13.81 7.07 7.02
CA GLN A 24 -13.33 6.38 5.81
C GLN A 24 -12.22 5.40 6.16
N MET A 25 -11.30 5.81 7.03
CA MET A 25 -10.20 4.99 7.50
C MET A 25 -10.71 3.73 8.21
N ASN A 26 -11.59 3.88 9.20
CA ASN A 26 -12.09 2.75 10.00
C ASN A 26 -12.83 1.71 9.14
N TYR A 27 -13.62 2.14 8.15
CA TYR A 27 -14.34 1.20 7.28
C TYR A 27 -13.38 0.43 6.36
N MET A 28 -12.32 1.10 5.90
CA MET A 28 -11.30 0.47 5.07
C MET A 28 -10.43 -0.48 5.89
N GLU A 29 -10.05 -0.09 7.11
CA GLU A 29 -9.27 -0.91 8.04
C GLU A 29 -10.01 -2.20 8.39
N LEU A 30 -11.26 -2.11 8.84
CA LEU A 30 -12.06 -3.29 9.17
C LEU A 30 -12.21 -4.23 7.96
N TYR A 31 -12.39 -3.68 6.76
CA TYR A 31 -12.60 -4.49 5.56
C TYR A 31 -11.31 -5.09 4.97
N TYR A 32 -10.20 -4.34 4.96
CA TYR A 32 -8.96 -4.74 4.28
C TYR A 32 -7.85 -5.25 5.20
N ALA A 33 -7.83 -4.83 6.47
CA ALA A 33 -6.85 -5.25 7.47
C ALA A 33 -7.41 -6.32 8.42
N ASP A 34 -8.66 -6.18 8.85
CA ASP A 34 -9.28 -7.09 9.83
C ASP A 34 -10.19 -8.16 9.19
N ASP A 35 -10.32 -8.18 7.86
CA ASP A 35 -11.14 -9.14 7.08
C ASP A 35 -12.64 -9.17 7.47
N PHE A 36 -13.19 -8.09 8.02
CA PHE A 36 -14.62 -7.98 8.31
C PHE A 36 -15.43 -7.94 7.02
N SER A 37 -16.55 -8.65 7.02
CA SER A 37 -17.55 -8.52 5.96
C SER A 37 -18.30 -7.19 6.07
N LEU A 38 -18.87 -6.74 4.94
CA LEU A 38 -19.73 -5.56 4.89
C LEU A 38 -20.94 -5.64 5.84
N GLY A 39 -21.36 -6.86 6.20
CA GLY A 39 -22.45 -7.09 7.16
C GLY A 39 -21.99 -6.83 8.59
N GLU A 40 -20.83 -7.37 8.97
CA GLU A 40 -20.26 -7.17 10.31
C GLU A 40 -19.96 -5.69 10.57
N ILE A 41 -19.39 -4.98 9.58
CA ILE A 41 -19.17 -3.53 9.69
C ILE A 41 -20.51 -2.77 9.80
N ALA A 42 -21.54 -3.22 9.09
CA ALA A 42 -22.84 -2.56 9.14
C ALA A 42 -23.53 -2.73 10.50
N GLU A 43 -23.40 -3.91 11.11
CA GLU A 43 -23.89 -4.19 12.47
C GLU A 43 -23.12 -3.38 13.51
N GLU A 44 -21.80 -3.36 13.47
CA GLU A 44 -20.94 -2.62 14.41
C GLU A 44 -21.25 -1.12 14.44
N TYR A 45 -21.52 -0.52 13.28
CA TYR A 45 -21.79 0.91 13.15
C TYR A 45 -23.28 1.27 13.10
N GLU A 46 -24.18 0.30 13.29
CA GLU A 46 -25.64 0.47 13.18
C GLU A 46 -26.08 1.17 11.88
N VAL A 47 -25.45 0.83 10.76
CA VAL A 47 -25.75 1.37 9.42
C VAL A 47 -26.23 0.28 8.48
N SER A 48 -26.70 0.65 7.28
CA SER A 48 -27.03 -0.34 6.27
C SER A 48 -25.78 -0.91 5.60
N ARG A 49 -25.81 -2.18 5.22
CA ARG A 49 -24.77 -2.82 4.41
C ARG A 49 -24.46 -2.03 3.13
N GLN A 50 -25.48 -1.41 2.54
CA GLN A 50 -25.32 -0.56 1.35
C GLN A 50 -24.51 0.71 1.67
N ALA A 51 -24.73 1.32 2.83
CA ALA A 51 -23.97 2.50 3.25
C ALA A 51 -22.48 2.20 3.44
N VAL A 52 -22.15 1.02 4.01
CA VAL A 52 -20.76 0.55 4.12
C VAL A 52 -20.16 0.34 2.74
N TYR A 53 -20.85 -0.39 1.86
CA TYR A 53 -20.40 -0.64 0.49
C TYR A 53 -20.11 0.66 -0.28
N ASP A 54 -21.04 1.61 -0.23
CA ASP A 54 -20.89 2.89 -0.93
C ASP A 54 -19.75 3.74 -0.38
N ASN A 55 -19.49 3.66 0.94
CA ASN A 55 -18.37 4.32 1.57
C ASN A 55 -17.04 3.72 1.09
N ILE A 56 -16.86 2.40 1.22
CA ILE A 56 -15.64 1.71 0.78
C ILE A 56 -15.36 2.01 -0.69
N LYS A 57 -16.36 1.87 -1.56
CA LYS A 57 -16.23 2.16 -3.00
C LYS A 57 -15.81 3.59 -3.29
N ARG A 58 -16.33 4.57 -2.54
CA ARG A 58 -15.96 5.98 -2.69
C ARG A 58 -14.54 6.24 -2.19
N THR A 59 -14.18 5.65 -1.06
CA THR A 59 -12.85 5.76 -0.46
C THR A 59 -11.78 5.13 -1.35
N SER A 60 -12.04 3.96 -1.94
CA SER A 60 -11.17 3.35 -2.95
C SER A 60 -10.89 4.28 -4.13
N LYS A 61 -11.90 5.04 -4.59
CA LYS A 61 -11.72 6.02 -5.67
C LYS A 61 -10.84 7.20 -5.23
N ILE A 62 -10.99 7.65 -3.98
CA ILE A 62 -10.15 8.72 -3.40
C ILE A 62 -8.69 8.26 -3.33
N LEU A 63 -8.43 7.04 -2.87
CA LEU A 63 -7.08 6.46 -2.81
C LEU A 63 -6.42 6.37 -4.20
N GLU A 64 -7.16 5.90 -5.21
CA GLU A 64 -6.65 5.88 -6.59
C GLU A 64 -6.40 7.30 -7.14
N ASP A 65 -7.22 8.28 -6.76
CA ASP A 65 -7.00 9.68 -7.17
C ASP A 65 -5.82 10.32 -6.44
N TYR A 66 -5.50 9.91 -5.21
CA TYR A 66 -4.24 10.25 -4.55
C TYR A 66 -3.06 9.64 -5.30
N GLU A 67 -3.11 8.35 -5.64
CA GLU A 67 -2.02 7.70 -6.38
C GLU A 67 -1.75 8.35 -7.73
N LYS A 68 -2.79 8.73 -8.48
CA LYS A 68 -2.63 9.46 -9.74
C LYS A 68 -1.95 10.82 -9.61
N LYS A 69 -1.98 11.43 -8.42
CA LYS A 69 -1.42 12.77 -8.17
C LYS A 69 -0.05 12.71 -7.49
N LEU A 70 0.13 11.77 -6.58
CA LEU A 70 1.28 11.69 -5.68
C LEU A 70 2.28 10.61 -6.09
N HIS A 71 1.81 9.56 -6.77
CA HIS A 71 2.63 8.47 -7.28
C HIS A 71 3.48 7.76 -6.22
N LEU A 72 3.08 7.76 -4.94
CA LEU A 72 3.92 7.23 -3.87
C LEU A 72 4.12 5.72 -4.03
N PHE A 73 3.05 4.98 -4.29
CA PHE A 73 3.12 3.52 -4.44
C PHE A 73 3.86 3.13 -5.72
N SER A 74 3.53 3.77 -6.85
CA SER A 74 4.21 3.48 -8.12
C SER A 74 5.70 3.82 -8.08
N ASN A 75 6.08 4.94 -7.44
CA ASN A 75 7.49 5.29 -7.25
C ASN A 75 8.19 4.30 -6.31
N TYR A 76 7.53 3.83 -5.25
CA TYR A 76 8.08 2.80 -4.37
C TYR A 76 8.40 1.51 -5.15
N ILE A 77 7.47 1.01 -5.95
CA ILE A 77 7.71 -0.18 -6.78
C ILE A 77 8.90 0.02 -7.74
N VAL A 78 9.03 1.20 -8.34
CA VAL A 78 10.16 1.49 -9.24
C VAL A 78 11.48 1.53 -8.46
N ARG A 79 11.52 2.13 -7.28
CA ARG A 79 12.74 2.19 -6.45
C ARG A 79 13.15 0.81 -5.97
N GLU A 80 12.23 -0.01 -5.49
CA GLU A 80 12.49 -1.42 -5.14
C GLU A 80 13.11 -2.21 -6.31
N GLN A 81 12.55 -2.09 -7.51
CA GLN A 81 13.10 -2.74 -8.69
C GLN A 81 14.51 -2.24 -9.05
N LEU A 82 14.79 -0.95 -8.83
CA LEU A 82 16.11 -0.37 -9.10
C LEU A 82 17.13 -0.82 -8.04
N LEU A 83 16.75 -0.87 -6.77
CA LEU A 83 17.60 -1.34 -5.68
C LEU A 83 18.00 -2.80 -5.86
N GLU A 84 17.06 -3.67 -6.23
CA GLU A 84 17.38 -5.08 -6.50
C GLU A 84 18.29 -5.26 -7.74
N LYS A 85 18.10 -4.45 -8.78
CA LYS A 85 19.03 -4.41 -9.93
C LYS A 85 20.41 -3.93 -9.51
N MET A 86 20.49 -2.87 -8.70
CA MET A 86 21.75 -2.32 -8.20
C MET A 86 22.50 -3.33 -7.33
N LYS A 87 21.81 -3.98 -6.40
CA LYS A 87 22.34 -5.06 -5.55
C LYS A 87 22.87 -6.22 -6.36
N THR A 88 22.14 -6.65 -7.39
CA THR A 88 22.59 -7.72 -8.31
C THR A 88 23.85 -7.30 -9.06
N TYR A 89 23.83 -6.11 -9.66
CA TYR A 89 24.96 -5.57 -10.41
C TYR A 89 26.24 -5.41 -9.55
N VAL A 90 26.10 -4.92 -8.32
CA VAL A 90 27.21 -4.76 -7.37
C VAL A 90 27.79 -6.12 -6.99
N LYS A 91 26.94 -7.12 -6.68
CA LYS A 91 27.40 -8.47 -6.37
C LYS A 91 28.17 -9.13 -7.52
N GLU A 92 27.75 -8.91 -8.76
CA GLU A 92 28.38 -9.49 -9.95
C GLU A 92 29.68 -8.77 -10.34
N THR A 93 29.69 -7.44 -10.28
CA THR A 93 30.79 -6.60 -10.81
C THR A 93 31.84 -6.30 -9.75
N TYR A 94 31.42 -6.11 -8.49
CA TYR A 94 32.28 -5.71 -7.37
C TYR A 94 32.14 -6.67 -6.16
N PRO A 95 32.33 -7.99 -6.33
CA PRO A 95 32.03 -8.99 -5.30
C PRO A 95 32.87 -8.88 -4.02
N LYS A 96 33.98 -8.12 -4.04
CA LYS A 96 34.87 -7.90 -2.89
C LYS A 96 34.68 -6.53 -2.25
N ASP A 97 33.85 -5.67 -2.82
CA ASP A 97 33.56 -4.34 -2.28
C ASP A 97 32.40 -4.44 -1.28
N GLU A 98 32.73 -4.90 -0.08
CA GLU A 98 31.76 -5.08 1.01
C GLU A 98 31.14 -3.75 1.45
N VAL A 99 31.86 -2.64 1.30
CA VAL A 99 31.40 -1.29 1.68
C VAL A 99 30.29 -0.83 0.73
N LEU A 100 30.48 -1.01 -0.59
CA LEU A 100 29.44 -0.67 -1.56
C LEU A 100 28.18 -1.52 -1.36
N LEU A 101 28.34 -2.82 -1.07
CA LEU A 101 27.21 -3.69 -0.78
C LEU A 101 26.46 -3.27 0.50
N ASP A 102 27.19 -2.79 1.51
CA ASP A 102 26.61 -2.27 2.75
C ASP A 102 25.80 -1.00 2.51
N TYR A 103 26.31 -0.04 1.74
CA TYR A 103 25.54 1.15 1.37
C TYR A 103 24.25 0.84 0.60
N VAL A 104 24.29 -0.14 -0.32
CA VAL A 104 23.08 -0.59 -1.03
C VAL A 104 22.05 -1.17 -0.05
N LYS A 105 22.50 -1.95 0.95
CA LYS A 105 21.62 -2.49 1.99
C LYS A 105 21.02 -1.39 2.87
N GLN A 106 21.83 -0.45 3.33
CA GLN A 106 21.35 0.67 4.15
C GLN A 106 20.28 1.49 3.42
N ILE A 107 20.41 1.71 2.11
CA ILE A 107 19.38 2.42 1.33
C ILE A 107 18.09 1.59 1.27
N GLN A 108 18.19 0.27 1.11
CA GLN A 108 17.03 -0.63 1.09
C GLN A 108 16.29 -0.61 2.44
N GLU A 109 17.01 -0.60 3.56
CA GLU A 109 16.43 -0.53 4.91
C GLU A 109 15.73 0.80 5.24
N ILE A 110 15.97 1.88 4.48
CA ILE A 110 15.27 3.17 4.67
C ILE A 110 13.87 3.15 4.03
N GLU A 111 13.67 2.32 3.02
CA GLU A 111 12.38 2.24 2.31
C GLU A 111 11.41 1.20 2.89
N GLU A 112 11.90 0.30 3.77
CA GLU A 112 11.10 -0.65 4.57
C GLU A 112 10.56 0.00 5.86
#